data_AF-A0A7X3ZHB5-F1
#
_entry.id   AF-A0A7X3ZHB5-F1
#
_cell.length_a   1.000
_cell.length_b   1.000
_cell.length_c   1.000
_cell.angle_alpha   90.00
_cell.angle_beta   90.00
_cell.angle_gamma   90.00
#
_symmetry.space_group_name_H-M   'P 1'
#
loop_
_entity.id
_entity.type
_entity.pdbx_description
1 polymer ?
#
loop_
_entity_poly.entity_id
_entity_poly.type
_entity_poly.pdbx_seq_one_letter_code
_entity_poly.pdbx_strand_id
1 'polypeptide(L)'
;MLGRRRRRDPWRPKVTGSRILVIAPFVNTTGIKSVARAAYGERILIGGQGDLDALHEDTLAVWDQISTVSDMAAEEPEDGAENRPSGLHAKMLAVEHGYDVTSYVG
;
A
#
# COMPACT_ATOMS: atom_id res chain seq x y z
N MET A 1 -14.60 -29.86 18.19
CA MET A 1 -14.80 -29.31 16.83
C MET A 1 -14.08 -27.98 16.73
N LEU A 2 -12.94 -27.92 16.03
CA LEU A 2 -12.23 -26.66 15.76
C LEU A 2 -13.00 -25.89 14.67
N GLY A 3 -13.48 -24.69 15.01
CA GLY A 3 -14.18 -23.81 14.08
C GLY A 3 -13.29 -23.45 12.90
N ARG A 4 -13.76 -23.76 11.68
CA ARG A 4 -13.14 -23.27 10.43
C ARG A 4 -13.08 -21.74 10.50
N ARG A 5 -11.88 -21.19 10.71
CA ARG A 5 -11.63 -19.76 10.49
C ARG A 5 -12.05 -19.46 9.06
N ARG A 6 -13.15 -18.71 8.87
CA ARG A 6 -13.50 -18.18 7.54
C ARG A 6 -12.30 -17.37 7.07
N ARG A 7 -11.63 -17.85 6.03
CA ARG A 7 -10.55 -17.10 5.38
C ARG A 7 -11.21 -15.83 4.85
N ARG A 8 -10.93 -14.69 5.48
CA ARG A 8 -11.40 -13.39 4.99
C ARG A 8 -10.66 -13.11 3.70
N ASP A 9 -11.39 -12.74 2.67
CA ASP A 9 -10.76 -12.23 1.46
C ASP A 9 -9.96 -10.97 1.81
N PRO A 10 -8.76 -10.79 1.24
CA PRO A 10 -8.00 -9.57 1.42
C PRO A 10 -8.85 -8.37 1.01
N TRP A 11 -8.75 -7.30 1.80
CA TRP A 11 -9.38 -6.05 1.39
C TRP A 11 -8.80 -5.60 0.05
N ARG A 12 -9.65 -4.97 -0.76
CA ARG A 12 -9.28 -4.29 -2.01
C ARG A 12 -10.21 -3.11 -2.24
N PRO A 13 -9.76 -2.09 -2.97
CA PRO A 13 -10.65 -1.06 -3.49
C PRO A 13 -11.82 -1.70 -4.24
N LYS A 14 -13.03 -1.18 -4.01
CA LYS A 14 -14.23 -1.64 -4.75
C LYS A 14 -14.29 -1.07 -6.17
N VAL A 15 -13.44 -0.09 -6.46
CA VAL A 15 -13.33 0.59 -7.74
C VAL A 15 -12.10 0.09 -8.50
N THR A 16 -12.18 0.15 -9.83
CA THR A 16 -11.07 -0.17 -10.73
C THR A 16 -10.80 1.00 -11.68
N GLY A 17 -9.53 1.28 -11.98
CA GLY A 17 -9.12 2.45 -12.75
C GLY A 17 -8.08 2.20 -13.84
N SER A 18 -7.72 3.28 -14.53
CA SER A 18 -6.63 3.32 -15.50
C SER A 18 -5.28 3.22 -14.82
N ARG A 19 -5.11 3.90 -13.68
CA ARG A 19 -3.87 3.92 -12.90
C ARG A 19 -4.12 3.76 -11.41
N ILE A 20 -3.10 3.34 -10.68
CA ILE A 20 -3.10 3.32 -9.22
C ILE A 20 -1.78 3.80 -8.64
N LEU A 21 -1.88 4.64 -7.61
CA LEU A 21 -0.78 4.99 -6.71
C LEU A 21 -1.05 4.38 -5.34
N VAL A 22 -0.06 3.67 -4.79
CA VAL A 22 -0.10 3.12 -3.43
C VAL A 22 1.09 3.64 -2.65
N ILE A 23 0.84 4.29 -1.52
CA ILE A 23 1.83 4.65 -0.51
C ILE A 23 1.55 3.77 0.70
N ALA A 24 2.43 2.81 0.95
CA ALA A 24 2.27 1.83 2.00
C ALA A 24 3.62 1.60 2.71
N PRO A 25 3.86 2.26 3.86
CA PRO A 25 5.10 2.14 4.62
C PRO A 25 5.35 0.68 5.06
N PHE A 26 4.27 -0.05 5.34
CA PHE A 26 4.29 -1.48 5.64
C PHE A 26 3.51 -2.25 4.56
N VAL A 27 4.15 -3.24 3.94
CA VAL A 27 3.55 -4.02 2.87
C VAL A 27 3.70 -5.52 3.11
N ASN A 28 2.74 -6.29 2.61
CA ASN A 28 2.87 -7.74 2.51
C ASN A 28 2.35 -8.23 1.15
N THR A 29 2.81 -9.42 0.75
CA THR A 29 2.47 -10.05 -0.53
C THR A 29 0.98 -10.10 -0.82
N THR A 30 0.17 -10.40 0.21
CA THR A 30 -1.27 -10.57 0.03
C THR A 30 -1.95 -9.24 -0.25
N GLY A 31 -1.60 -8.20 0.52
CA GLY A 31 -2.16 -6.86 0.37
C GLY A 31 -1.79 -6.25 -0.97
N ILE A 32 -0.50 -6.26 -1.33
CA ILE A 32 -0.05 -5.56 -2.54
C ILE A 32 -0.54 -6.24 -3.82
N LYS A 33 -0.59 -7.58 -3.86
CA LYS A 33 -1.22 -8.30 -4.99
C LYS A 33 -2.72 -8.05 -5.07
N SER A 34 -3.39 -7.83 -3.94
CA SER A 34 -4.83 -7.53 -3.91
C SER A 34 -5.13 -6.16 -4.51
N VAL A 35 -4.36 -5.13 -4.12
CA VAL A 35 -4.56 -3.76 -4.61
C VAL A 35 -4.07 -3.54 -6.04
N ALA A 36 -3.03 -4.24 -6.49
CA ALA A 36 -2.57 -4.18 -7.88
C ALA A 36 -3.68 -4.54 -8.89
N ARG A 37 -4.67 -5.34 -8.47
CA ARG A 37 -5.84 -5.71 -9.29
C ARG A 37 -6.84 -4.58 -9.48
N ALA A 38 -6.70 -3.46 -8.78
CA ALA A 38 -7.58 -2.30 -8.93
C ALA A 38 -7.19 -1.39 -10.11
N ALA A 39 -6.09 -1.67 -10.82
CA ALA A 39 -5.73 -0.96 -12.04
C ALA A 39 -5.42 -1.89 -13.21
N TYR A 40 -5.91 -1.52 -14.38
CA TYR A 40 -5.63 -2.20 -15.64
C TYR A 40 -4.40 -1.66 -16.37
N GLY A 41 -4.04 -0.40 -16.10
CA GLY A 41 -2.82 0.24 -16.62
C GLY A 41 -1.76 0.38 -15.52
N GLU A 42 -1.19 1.58 -15.43
CA GLU A 42 0.01 1.87 -14.65
C GLU A 42 -0.21 1.73 -13.14
N ARG A 43 0.77 1.11 -12.47
CA ARG A 43 0.77 0.82 -11.04
C ARG A 43 2.06 1.34 -10.41
N ILE A 44 1.91 2.28 -9.48
CA ILE A 44 3.01 2.89 -8.75
C ILE A 44 2.92 2.50 -7.27
N LEU A 45 4.02 1.96 -6.73
CA LEU A 45 4.15 1.60 -5.32
C LEU A 45 5.25 2.42 -4.65
N ILE A 46 4.92 3.04 -3.53
CA ILE A 46 5.86 3.70 -2.63
C ILE A 46 5.80 2.97 -1.29
N GLY A 47 6.90 2.38 -0.86
CA GLY A 47 6.96 1.60 0.39
C GLY A 47 8.20 1.82 1.23
N GLY A 48 8.27 1.18 2.40
CA GLY A 48 9.49 1.13 3.20
C GLY A 48 10.51 0.16 2.59
N GLN A 49 11.79 0.53 2.55
CA GLN A 49 12.87 -0.28 1.95
C GLN A 49 12.91 -1.70 2.52
N GLY A 50 12.96 -1.84 3.85
CA GLY A 50 13.03 -3.15 4.50
C GLY A 50 11.82 -4.06 4.23
N ASP A 51 10.62 -3.49 4.17
CA ASP A 51 9.41 -4.24 3.83
C ASP A 51 9.36 -4.64 2.35
N LEU A 52 9.84 -3.77 1.44
CA LEU A 52 9.94 -4.09 0.01
C LEU A 52 10.97 -5.19 -0.26
N ASP A 53 12.13 -5.13 0.40
CA ASP A 53 13.20 -6.14 0.27
C ASP A 53 12.78 -7.52 0.77
N ALA A 54 11.82 -7.58 1.71
CA ALA A 54 11.26 -8.83 2.23
C ALA A 54 10.23 -9.49 1.29
N LEU A 55 9.80 -8.81 0.22
CA LEU A 55 8.80 -9.34 -0.71
C LEU A 55 9.44 -10.19 -1.80
N HIS A 56 8.71 -11.23 -2.22
CA HIS A 56 9.11 -12.04 -3.37
C HIS A 56 9.05 -11.22 -4.66
N GLU A 57 10.03 -11.39 -5.55
CA GLU A 57 10.17 -10.65 -6.82
C GLU A 57 8.90 -10.65 -7.68
N ASP A 58 8.25 -11.81 -7.86
CA ASP A 58 6.95 -11.93 -8.56
C ASP A 58 5.83 -11.02 -8.00
N THR A 59 5.97 -10.57 -6.76
CA THR A 59 5.03 -9.66 -6.11
C THR A 59 5.29 -8.21 -6.52
N LEU A 60 6.55 -7.87 -6.77
CA LEU A 60 7.00 -6.55 -7.21
C LEU A 60 6.90 -6.40 -8.73
N ALA A 61 7.09 -7.48 -9.49
CA ALA A 61 7.09 -7.49 -10.95
C ALA A 61 5.77 -7.03 -11.61
N VAL A 62 4.66 -6.96 -10.87
CA VAL A 62 3.38 -6.43 -11.37
C VAL A 62 3.27 -4.91 -11.30
N TRP A 63 4.23 -4.23 -10.66
CA TRP A 63 4.28 -2.78 -10.50
C TRP A 63 5.20 -2.16 -11.54
N ASP A 64 4.75 -1.09 -12.17
CA ASP A 64 5.51 -0.40 -13.22
C ASP A 64 6.59 0.51 -12.63
N GLN A 65 6.32 1.08 -11.45
CA GLN A 65 7.25 1.93 -10.73
C GLN A 65 7.23 1.59 -9.24
N ILE A 66 8.42 1.45 -8.65
CA ILE A 66 8.61 1.22 -7.22
C ILE A 66 9.57 2.29 -6.71
N SER A 67 9.20 2.95 -5.62
CA SER A 67 10.04 3.92 -4.93
C SER A 67 10.00 3.67 -3.43
N THR A 68 11.03 4.13 -2.73
CA THR A 68 11.12 3.99 -1.28
C THR A 68 10.94 5.33 -0.59
N VAL A 69 10.26 5.31 0.55
CA VAL A 69 10.21 6.48 1.45
C VAL A 69 11.61 6.63 2.06
N SER A 70 12.21 7.83 1.99
CA SER A 70 13.55 8.03 2.54
C SER A 70 13.57 7.84 4.06
N ASP A 71 14.71 7.36 4.59
CA ASP A 71 14.87 7.07 6.03
C ASP A 71 14.62 8.30 6.92
N MET A 72 14.88 9.51 6.42
CA MET A 72 14.59 10.77 7.13
C MET A 72 13.08 11.02 7.35
N ALA A 73 12.20 10.41 6.56
CA ALA A 73 10.75 10.46 6.76
C ALA A 73 10.23 9.30 7.62
N ALA A 74 11.06 8.27 7.88
CA ALA A 74 10.74 7.14 8.75
C ALA A 74 11.19 7.38 10.20
N GLU A 75 12.28 8.12 10.41
CA GLU A 75 12.86 8.47 11.72
C GLU A 75 12.39 9.82 12.28
N GLU A 76 11.11 10.21 12.12
CA GLU A 76 10.60 11.28 12.98
C GLU A 76 10.61 10.74 14.43
N PRO A 77 11.29 11.42 15.38
CA PRO A 77 11.24 11.01 16.78
C PRO A 77 9.79 10.97 17.23
N GLU A 78 9.43 9.97 18.03
CA GLU A 78 8.23 10.01 18.87
C GLU A 78 8.40 11.16 19.87
N ASP A 79 8.23 12.40 19.40
CA ASP A 79 7.95 13.51 20.28
C ASP A 79 6.71 13.07 21.05
N GLY A 80 6.82 12.92 22.37
CA GLY A 80 5.78 12.44 23.29
C GLY A 80 4.51 13.30 23.34
N ALA A 81 4.21 14.05 22.29
CA ALA A 81 2.91 14.55 21.95
C ALA A 81 2.00 13.37 21.60
N GLU A 82 1.25 12.88 22.59
CA GLU A 82 0.26 11.79 22.51
C GLU A 82 -0.80 11.92 21.38
N ASN A 83 -0.79 13.02 20.61
CA ASN A 83 -1.77 13.34 19.57
C ASN A 83 -1.17 13.72 18.20
N ARG A 84 0.16 13.61 17.98
CA ARG A 84 0.73 13.79 16.64
C ARG A 84 0.90 12.41 16.00
N PRO A 85 0.43 12.18 14.75
CA PRO A 85 0.82 11.00 14.00
C PRO A 85 2.32 11.11 13.67
N SER A 86 3.17 10.58 14.54
CA SER A 86 4.61 10.39 14.33
C SER A 86 4.87 9.01 13.71
N GLY A 87 5.87 8.92 12.85
CA GLY A 87 6.07 7.78 11.95
C GLY A 87 5.05 7.78 10.82
N LEU A 88 5.48 7.63 9.57
CA LEU A 88 4.56 7.47 8.44
C LEU A 88 3.83 6.12 8.62
N HIS A 89 2.72 6.10 9.36
CA HIS A 89 1.82 4.94 9.51
C HIS A 89 0.62 5.02 8.55
N ALA A 90 0.39 6.21 7.98
CA ALA A 90 -0.66 6.46 7.02
C ALA A 90 -0.38 5.71 5.71
N LYS A 91 -1.40 5.01 5.23
CA LYS A 91 -1.43 4.35 3.93
C LYS A 91 -2.36 5.16 3.05
N MET A 92 -1.92 5.42 1.83
CA MET A 92 -2.74 6.05 0.82
C MET A 92 -2.85 5.12 -0.39
N LEU A 93 -4.05 5.05 -0.93
CA LEU A 93 -4.32 4.42 -2.22
C LEU A 93 -5.17 5.38 -3.03
N ALA A 94 -4.74 5.67 -4.26
CA ALA A 94 -5.48 6.48 -5.21
C ALA A 94 -5.69 5.71 -6.50
N VAL A 95 -6.95 5.55 -6.92
CA VAL A 95 -7.33 4.92 -8.18
C VAL A 95 -7.82 6.00 -9.13
N GLU A 96 -7.18 6.12 -10.30
CA GLU A 96 -7.50 7.11 -11.33
C GLU A 96 -8.54 6.57 -12.31
N HIS A 97 -9.53 7.39 -12.66
CA HIS A 97 -10.61 7.09 -13.59
C HIS A 97 -10.79 8.25 -14.57
N GLY A 98 -9.92 8.36 -15.57
CA GLY A 98 -9.95 9.48 -16.51
C GLY A 98 -9.59 10.79 -15.82
N TYR A 99 -10.59 11.64 -15.54
CA TYR A 99 -10.38 12.92 -14.86
C TYR A 99 -10.69 12.89 -13.36
N ASP A 100 -11.13 11.75 -12.84
CA ASP A 100 -11.52 11.57 -11.44
C ASP A 100 -10.56 10.65 -10.68
N VAL A 101 -10.47 10.82 -9.37
CA VAL A 101 -9.67 9.97 -8.49
C VAL A 101 -10.48 9.55 -7.28
N THR A 102 -10.53 8.25 -7.02
CA THR A 102 -11.03 7.72 -5.74
C THR A 102 -9.85 7.43 -4.83
N SER A 103 -9.77 8.09 -3.67
CA SER A 103 -8.72 7.88 -2.69
C SER A 103 -9.21 7.20 -1.41
N TYR A 104 -8.32 6.42 -0.81
CA TYR A 104 -8.48 5.76 0.49
C TYR A 104 -7.26 6.13 1.33
N VAL A 105 -7.48 6.64 2.54
CA VAL A 105 -6.42 7.05 3.46
C VAL A 105 -6.72 6.51 4.86
N GLY A 106 -5.72 5.97 5.54
CA GLY A 106 -5.83 5.51 6.94
C GLY A 106 -4.66 4.67 7.43
#